data_AF-A0A494QY17-F1
#
_entry.id   AF-A0A494QY17-F1
#
_cell.length_a   1.000
_cell.length_b   1.000
_cell.length_c   1.000
_cell.angle_alpha   90.00
_cell.angle_beta   90.00
_cell.angle_gamma   90.00
#
_symmetry.space_group_name_H-M   'P 1'
#
loop_
_entity.id
_entity.type
_entity.pdbx_description
1 polymer ?
#
loop_
_entity_poly.entity_id
_entity_poly.type
_entity_poly.pdbx_seq_one_letter_code
_entity_poly.pdbx_strand_id
1 'polypeptide(L)'
;MELVYTNQLDGFEPGKRYRVPGLFRNVERDATAVTVIGDYPDIVKAYEEAGVEVEVVDMVRPVSVLAVGGDQSQVDELVGRLQAESDALRVLIEAAEGLSPLEHPEAGELPIRLFDALKAIHTSVGELVSERDSLRSTVDALHGDIKALKKAAITPADEADEIARLKAALDGANVQYRANASKESLERLVAELSKE
;
A
#
# COMPACT_ATOMS: atom_id res chain seq x y z
N MET A 1 46.56 16.06 -31.74
CA MET A 1 45.19 15.65 -31.35
C MET A 1 44.70 16.54 -30.22
N GLU A 2 43.42 16.90 -30.20
CA GLU A 2 42.83 17.73 -29.13
C GLU A 2 42.27 16.86 -28.00
N LEU A 3 42.69 17.17 -26.78
CA LEU A 3 42.30 16.47 -25.55
C LEU A 3 41.49 17.39 -24.66
N VAL A 4 40.42 16.86 -24.05
CA VAL A 4 39.60 17.60 -23.09
C VAL A 4 39.50 16.77 -21.81
N TYR A 5 40.01 17.32 -20.70
CA TYR A 5 39.83 16.77 -19.36
C TYR A 5 38.57 17.37 -18.74
N THR A 6 37.54 16.55 -18.55
CA THR A 6 36.26 16.99 -17.99
C THR A 6 35.54 15.87 -17.22
N ASN A 7 34.72 16.27 -16.25
CA ASN A 7 33.76 15.40 -15.57
C ASN A 7 32.31 15.64 -16.05
N GLN A 8 32.12 16.47 -17.09
CA GLN A 8 30.80 16.70 -17.68
C GLN A 8 30.25 15.41 -18.28
N LEU A 9 28.92 15.28 -18.25
CA LEU A 9 28.19 14.11 -18.76
C LEU A 9 27.57 14.37 -20.14
N ASP A 10 27.69 15.59 -20.67
CA ASP A 10 27.10 16.08 -21.90
C ASP A 10 27.98 17.15 -22.58
N GLY A 11 27.54 17.67 -23.74
CA GLY A 11 28.25 18.73 -24.46
C GLY A 11 29.49 18.28 -25.26
N PHE A 12 29.60 17.00 -25.59
CA PHE A 12 30.75 16.44 -26.31
C PHE A 12 30.77 16.86 -27.79
N GLU A 13 31.89 17.43 -28.21
CA GLU A 13 32.15 17.82 -29.59
C GLU A 13 32.78 16.68 -30.41
N PRO A 14 32.27 16.40 -31.62
CA PRO A 14 32.90 15.43 -32.51
C PRO A 14 34.33 15.85 -32.88
N GLY A 15 35.28 14.92 -32.76
CA GLY A 15 36.70 15.14 -33.12
C GLY A 15 37.63 15.45 -31.95
N LYS A 16 37.09 15.74 -30.75
CA LYS A 16 37.86 15.89 -29.51
C LYS A 16 37.93 14.58 -28.73
N ARG A 17 39.05 14.33 -28.03
CA ARG A 17 39.19 13.18 -27.14
C ARG A 17 38.97 13.57 -25.70
N TYR A 18 37.95 12.99 -25.08
CA TYR A 18 37.60 13.25 -23.69
C TYR A 18 38.30 12.29 -22.73
N ARG A 19 38.76 12.83 -21.60
CA ARG A 19 39.39 12.11 -20.51
C ARG A 19 38.82 12.57 -19.18
N VAL A 20 38.77 11.65 -18.24
CA VAL A 20 38.40 11.94 -16.86
C VAL A 20 39.65 12.46 -16.12
N PRO A 21 39.64 13.68 -15.56
CA PRO A 21 40.78 14.24 -14.83
C PRO A 21 41.31 13.31 -13.72
N GLY A 22 40.41 12.65 -12.98
CA GLY A 22 40.79 11.73 -11.89
C GLY A 22 41.52 10.45 -12.33
N LEU A 23 41.61 10.18 -13.64
CA LEU A 23 42.36 9.05 -14.19
C LEU A 23 43.68 9.48 -14.84
N PHE A 24 44.08 10.74 -14.67
CA PHE A 24 45.35 11.23 -15.19
C PHE A 24 46.53 10.47 -14.58
N ARG A 25 47.42 9.95 -15.43
CA ARG A 25 48.62 9.22 -15.02
C ARG A 25 49.90 9.75 -15.66
N ASN A 26 49.83 10.15 -16.94
CA ASN A 26 50.94 10.70 -17.72
C ASN A 26 50.39 11.53 -18.90
N VAL A 27 51.25 12.36 -19.48
CA VAL A 27 51.01 13.15 -20.71
C VAL A 27 50.82 12.22 -21.92
N GLU A 28 49.79 12.47 -22.73
CA GLU A 28 49.62 11.79 -24.03
C GLU A 28 50.51 12.43 -25.10
N ARG A 29 51.41 11.65 -25.72
CA ARG A 29 52.43 12.15 -26.66
C ARG A 29 51.86 12.71 -27.97
N ASP A 30 50.64 12.32 -28.34
CA ASP A 30 49.97 12.77 -29.56
C ASP A 30 49.10 14.02 -29.33
N ALA A 31 49.07 14.53 -28.10
CA ALA A 31 48.34 15.74 -27.73
C ALA A 31 49.01 16.97 -28.34
N THR A 32 48.23 17.78 -29.06
CA THR A 32 48.71 19.05 -29.64
C THR A 32 48.08 20.25 -28.95
N ALA A 33 46.90 20.08 -28.36
CA ALA A 33 46.22 21.06 -27.53
C ALA A 33 45.40 20.32 -26.46
N VAL A 34 45.37 20.87 -25.25
CA VAL A 34 44.66 20.29 -24.10
C VAL A 34 43.77 21.33 -23.44
N THR A 35 42.47 21.06 -23.37
CA THR A 35 41.53 21.84 -22.58
C THR A 35 41.28 21.14 -21.25
N VAL A 36 41.46 21.82 -20.14
CA VAL A 36 41.19 21.31 -18.79
C VAL A 36 40.00 22.05 -18.21
N ILE A 37 38.87 21.36 -18.04
CA ILE A 37 37.64 21.94 -17.49
C ILE A 37 37.62 21.72 -15.98
N GLY A 38 37.78 22.80 -15.20
CA GLY A 38 37.85 22.79 -13.73
C GLY A 38 39.28 22.91 -13.17
N ASP A 39 39.41 22.77 -11.85
CA ASP A 39 40.67 22.97 -11.13
C ASP A 39 41.48 21.67 -11.04
N TYR A 40 42.40 21.47 -12.01
CA TYR A 40 43.30 20.31 -12.09
C TYR A 40 44.74 20.75 -12.37
N PRO A 41 45.43 21.37 -11.39
CA PRO A 41 46.75 21.97 -11.59
C PRO A 41 47.82 20.95 -11.97
N ASP A 42 47.71 19.70 -11.50
CA ASP A 42 48.65 18.63 -11.83
C ASP A 42 48.64 18.26 -13.31
N ILE A 43 47.45 18.31 -13.95
CA ILE A 43 47.30 18.02 -15.38
C ILE A 43 47.86 19.19 -16.20
N VAL A 44 47.48 20.42 -15.84
CA VAL A 44 47.95 21.64 -16.50
C VAL A 44 49.46 21.70 -16.50
N LYS A 45 50.07 21.56 -15.32
CA LYS A 45 51.52 21.58 -15.14
C LYS A 45 52.21 20.51 -15.98
N ALA A 46 51.69 19.29 -16.02
CA ALA A 46 52.31 18.20 -16.76
C ALA A 46 52.32 18.45 -18.28
N TYR A 47 51.27 19.03 -18.85
CA TYR A 47 51.22 19.36 -20.28
C TYR A 47 52.01 20.64 -20.62
N GLU A 48 52.04 21.63 -19.74
CA GLU A 48 52.90 22.82 -19.88
C GLU A 48 54.39 22.44 -19.87
N GLU A 49 54.81 21.57 -18.94
CA GLU A 49 56.19 21.05 -18.89
C GLU A 49 56.55 20.20 -20.12
N ALA A 50 55.55 19.59 -20.76
CA ALA A 50 55.71 18.86 -22.03
C ALA A 50 55.68 19.78 -23.27
N GLY A 51 55.49 21.10 -23.10
CA GLY A 51 55.45 22.08 -24.19
C GLY A 51 54.18 22.02 -25.02
N VAL A 52 53.08 21.49 -24.48
CA VAL A 52 51.77 21.42 -25.14
C VAL A 52 50.93 22.63 -24.71
N GLU A 53 50.15 23.18 -25.64
CA GLU A 53 49.23 24.30 -25.34
C GLU A 53 48.09 23.83 -24.43
N VAL A 54 47.93 24.48 -23.27
CA VAL A 54 46.90 24.16 -22.28
C VAL A 54 45.94 25.34 -22.10
N GLU A 55 44.65 25.07 -22.26
CA GLU A 55 43.57 26.01 -21.97
C GLU A 55 42.81 25.54 -20.72
N VAL A 56 42.78 26.36 -19.68
CA VAL A 56 42.00 26.07 -18.46
C VAL A 56 40.66 26.78 -18.56
N VAL A 57 39.58 26.00 -18.59
CA VAL A 57 38.20 26.49 -18.61
C VAL A 57 37.60 26.25 -17.23
N ASP A 58 37.21 27.32 -16.54
CA ASP A 58 36.53 27.17 -15.26
C ASP A 58 35.22 26.39 -15.45
N MET A 59 34.99 25.36 -14.62
CA MET A 59 33.67 24.73 -14.58
C MET A 59 32.65 25.79 -14.18
N VAL A 60 31.62 25.99 -15.01
CA VAL A 60 30.37 26.58 -14.54
C VAL A 60 29.88 25.68 -13.42
N ARG A 61 30.14 26.09 -12.16
CA ARG A 61 29.61 25.38 -10.99
C ARG A 61 28.11 25.19 -11.23
N PRO A 62 27.52 24.02 -10.91
CA PRO A 62 26.07 23.96 -10.82
C PRO A 62 25.69 25.09 -9.88
N VAL A 63 24.91 26.03 -10.42
CA VAL A 63 24.50 27.24 -9.72
C VAL A 63 23.87 26.76 -8.42
N SER A 64 24.59 26.94 -7.31
CA SER A 64 23.94 27.01 -6.02
C SER A 64 22.87 28.07 -6.21
N VAL A 65 21.61 27.69 -6.08
CA VAL A 65 20.40 28.53 -6.31
C VAL A 65 20.48 29.88 -5.57
N LEU A 66 21.43 30.03 -4.64
CA LEU A 66 21.80 31.25 -3.93
C LEU A 66 22.57 32.32 -4.74
N ALA A 67 22.99 32.09 -5.99
CA ALA A 67 23.88 33.02 -6.71
C ALA A 67 23.35 33.55 -8.06
N VAL A 68 22.04 33.49 -8.31
CA VAL A 68 21.43 34.22 -9.44
C VAL A 68 20.19 34.92 -8.94
N GLY A 69 20.34 36.14 -8.43
CA GLY A 69 19.31 37.21 -8.41
C GLY A 69 17.90 36.88 -7.93
N GLY A 70 17.68 35.72 -7.32
CA GLY A 70 16.43 35.33 -6.69
C GLY A 70 16.34 36.12 -5.41
N ASP A 71 15.27 36.86 -5.28
CA ASP A 71 14.95 37.59 -4.06
C ASP A 71 15.00 36.60 -2.88
N GLN A 72 16.05 36.69 -2.06
CA GLN A 72 16.26 35.79 -0.92
C GLN A 72 15.00 35.74 -0.04
N SER A 73 14.22 36.82 0.00
CA SER A 73 12.96 36.87 0.73
C SER A 73 11.89 35.93 0.14
N GLN A 74 11.83 35.75 -1.19
CA GLN A 74 10.91 34.80 -1.83
C GLN A 74 11.31 33.35 -1.53
N VAL A 75 12.61 33.07 -1.48
CA VAL A 75 13.12 31.76 -1.09
C VAL A 75 12.78 31.47 0.37
N ASP A 76 13.03 32.42 1.27
CA ASP A 76 12.72 32.29 2.69
C ASP A 76 11.20 32.13 2.92
N GLU A 77 10.37 32.84 2.15
CA GLU A 77 8.90 32.70 2.17
C GLU A 77 8.45 31.32 1.70
N LEU A 78 9.01 30.82 0.59
CA LEU A 78 8.71 29.46 0.09
C LEU A 78 9.12 28.39 1.08
N VAL A 79 10.30 28.52 1.70
CA VAL A 79 10.78 27.60 2.73
C VAL A 79 9.86 27.64 3.95
N GLY A 80 9.46 28.83 4.40
CA GLY A 80 8.51 28.98 5.51
C GLY A 80 7.16 28.32 5.22
N ARG A 81 6.61 28.50 4.01
CA ARG A 81 5.38 27.81 3.58
C ARG A 81 5.53 26.30 3.54
N LEU A 82 6.62 25.79 2.99
CA LEU A 82 6.88 24.35 2.91
C LEU A 82 7.05 23.73 4.30
N GLN A 83 7.72 24.43 5.22
CA GLN A 83 7.86 24.00 6.61
C GLN A 83 6.52 23.94 7.32
N ALA A 84 5.69 24.99 7.22
CA ALA A 84 4.35 25.00 7.79
C ALA A 84 3.46 23.88 7.23
N GLU A 85 3.53 23.61 5.93
CA GLU A 85 2.80 22.52 5.30
C GLU A 85 3.29 21.14 5.79
N SER A 86 4.61 20.95 5.89
CA SER A 86 5.21 19.72 6.41
C SER A 86 4.86 19.47 7.88
N ASP A 87 4.81 20.52 8.70
CA ASP A 87 4.46 20.39 10.11
C ASP A 87 2.98 20.02 10.28
N ALA A 88 2.09 20.64 9.49
CA ALA A 88 0.68 20.27 9.46
C ALA A 88 0.47 18.81 9.00
N LEU A 89 1.21 18.36 7.99
CA LEU A 89 1.17 16.95 7.55
C LEU A 89 1.65 15.99 8.66
N ARG A 90 2.71 16.35 9.40
CA ARG A 90 3.21 15.53 10.50
C ARG A 90 2.15 15.35 11.59
N VAL A 91 1.43 16.41 11.96
CA VAL A 91 0.34 16.34 12.95
C VAL A 91 -0.78 15.39 12.49
N LEU A 92 -1.14 15.44 11.21
CA LEU A 92 -2.16 14.53 10.65
C LEU A 92 -1.70 13.06 10.63
N ILE A 93 -0.41 12.82 10.40
CA ILE A 93 0.16 11.47 10.46
C ILE A 93 0.12 10.95 11.89
N GLU A 94 0.54 11.75 12.88
CA GLU A 94 0.46 11.39 14.30
C GLU A 94 -1.00 11.09 14.71
N ALA A 95 -1.96 11.84 14.16
CA ALA A 95 -3.38 11.58 14.41
C ALA A 95 -3.85 10.26 13.78
N ALA A 96 -3.40 9.95 12.57
CA ALA A 96 -3.69 8.67 11.91
C ALA A 96 -3.05 7.47 12.65
N GLU A 97 -1.90 7.69 13.30
CA GLU A 97 -1.24 6.72 14.17
C GLU A 97 -1.92 6.59 15.55
N GLY A 98 -2.92 7.42 15.84
CA GLY A 98 -3.66 7.43 17.12
C GLY A 98 -2.89 8.06 18.27
N LEU A 99 -1.82 8.81 17.97
CA LEU A 99 -1.02 9.53 18.96
C LEU A 99 -1.65 10.88 19.33
N SER A 100 -2.49 11.43 18.46
CA SER A 100 -3.21 12.69 18.67
C SER A 100 -4.63 12.65 18.06
N PRO A 101 -5.52 13.58 18.42
CA PRO A 101 -6.80 13.73 17.75
C PRO A 101 -6.63 14.22 16.31
N LEU A 102 -7.52 13.78 15.41
CA LEU A 102 -7.57 14.27 14.04
C LEU A 102 -8.19 15.68 14.01
N GLU A 103 -7.36 16.69 13.82
CA GLU A 103 -7.77 18.10 13.72
C GLU A 103 -7.63 18.61 12.28
N HIS A 104 -8.54 19.51 11.88
CA HIS A 104 -8.51 20.09 10.53
C HIS A 104 -7.40 21.16 10.46
N PRO A 105 -6.46 21.07 9.49
CA PRO A 105 -5.43 22.11 9.31
C PRO A 105 -6.04 23.45 8.90
N GLU A 106 -5.55 24.56 9.44
CA GLU A 106 -6.10 25.89 9.11
C GLU A 106 -5.73 26.35 7.69
N ALA A 107 -4.64 25.83 7.12
CA ALA A 107 -4.13 26.19 5.80
C ALA A 107 -3.31 25.05 5.17
N GLY A 108 -3.00 25.20 3.87
CA GLY A 108 -2.22 24.24 3.09
C GLY A 108 -3.11 23.26 2.33
N GLU A 109 -2.90 23.17 1.01
CA GLU A 109 -3.71 22.31 0.15
C GLU A 109 -3.50 20.82 0.45
N LEU A 110 -2.24 20.37 0.67
CA LEU A 110 -1.97 18.97 0.95
C LEU A 110 -2.45 18.53 2.34
N PRO A 111 -2.20 19.28 3.44
CA PRO A 111 -2.76 18.96 4.74
C PRO A 111 -4.28 18.85 4.72
N ILE A 112 -4.99 19.81 4.12
CA ILE A 112 -6.45 19.80 4.05
C ILE A 112 -6.95 18.56 3.28
N ARG A 113 -6.35 18.25 2.13
CA ARG A 113 -6.69 17.04 1.36
C ARG A 113 -6.42 15.75 2.13
N LEU A 114 -5.30 15.68 2.85
CA LEU A 114 -4.98 14.52 3.68
C LEU A 114 -6.00 14.37 4.81
N PHE A 115 -6.35 15.47 5.49
CA PHE A 115 -7.39 15.47 6.51
C PHE A 115 -8.73 14.94 5.97
N ASP A 116 -9.19 15.45 4.82
CA ASP A 116 -10.45 15.02 4.22
C ASP A 116 -10.45 13.52 3.88
N ALA A 117 -9.33 13.02 3.34
CA ALA A 117 -9.15 11.61 3.06
C ALA A 117 -9.16 10.76 4.34
N LEU A 118 -8.42 11.16 5.37
CA LEU A 118 -8.39 10.47 6.66
C LEU A 118 -9.76 10.47 7.34
N LYS A 119 -10.50 11.58 7.28
CA LYS A 119 -11.86 11.69 7.79
C LYS A 119 -12.81 10.75 7.06
N ALA A 120 -12.75 10.70 5.73
CA ALA A 120 -13.57 9.80 4.92
C ALA A 120 -13.29 8.32 5.26
N ILE A 121 -12.01 7.95 5.40
CA ILE A 121 -11.60 6.60 5.82
C ILE A 121 -12.11 6.29 7.23
N HIS A 122 -11.97 7.22 8.18
CA HIS A 122 -12.43 7.03 9.55
C HIS A 122 -13.95 6.79 9.60
N THR A 123 -14.73 7.57 8.85
CA THR A 123 -16.17 7.37 8.71
C THR A 123 -16.49 5.99 8.11
N SER A 124 -15.85 5.60 7.00
CA SER A 124 -16.14 4.30 6.37
C SER A 124 -15.76 3.12 7.27
N VAL A 125 -14.65 3.22 8.01
CA VAL A 125 -14.25 2.20 8.98
C VAL A 125 -15.27 2.11 10.12
N GLY A 126 -15.79 3.24 10.60
CA GLY A 126 -16.86 3.26 11.60
C GLY A 126 -18.15 2.56 11.14
N GLU A 127 -18.53 2.77 9.87
CA GLU A 127 -19.67 2.08 9.24
C GLU A 127 -19.42 0.58 9.15
N LEU A 128 -18.25 0.16 8.64
CA LEU A 128 -17.87 -1.26 8.54
C LEU A 128 -17.83 -1.95 9.89
N VAL A 129 -17.35 -1.27 10.93
CA VAL A 129 -17.37 -1.77 12.31
C VAL A 129 -18.81 -2.02 12.77
N SER A 130 -19.71 -1.08 12.51
CA SER A 130 -21.13 -1.19 12.87
C SER A 130 -21.85 -2.32 12.12
N GLU A 131 -21.56 -2.48 10.83
CA GLU A 131 -22.09 -3.58 10.01
C GLU A 131 -21.57 -4.94 10.49
N ARG A 132 -20.26 -5.05 10.75
CA ARG A 132 -19.63 -6.26 11.29
C ARG A 132 -20.28 -6.68 12.59
N ASP A 133 -20.48 -5.74 13.52
CA ASP A 133 -21.05 -6.03 14.83
C ASP A 133 -22.53 -6.45 14.72
N SER A 134 -23.27 -5.84 13.80
CA SER A 134 -24.64 -6.23 13.46
C SER A 134 -24.70 -7.66 12.89
N LEU A 135 -23.84 -7.99 11.93
CA LEU A 135 -23.73 -9.33 11.35
C LEU A 135 -23.34 -10.37 12.39
N ARG A 136 -22.41 -10.04 13.28
CA ARG A 136 -22.01 -10.93 14.38
C ARG A 136 -23.18 -11.26 15.29
N SER A 137 -23.98 -10.26 15.65
CA SER A 137 -25.22 -10.46 16.42
C SER A 137 -26.22 -11.37 15.69
N THR A 138 -26.41 -11.18 14.38
CA THR A 138 -27.26 -12.07 13.57
C THR A 138 -26.74 -13.50 13.55
N VAL A 139 -25.43 -13.70 13.40
CA VAL A 139 -24.80 -15.03 13.42
C VAL A 139 -25.02 -15.71 14.77
N ASP A 140 -24.83 -14.99 15.87
CA ASP A 140 -25.05 -15.53 17.21
C ASP A 140 -26.53 -15.92 17.43
N ALA A 141 -27.48 -15.11 16.94
CA ALA A 141 -28.91 -15.43 16.97
C ALA A 141 -29.23 -16.70 16.16
N LEU A 142 -28.75 -16.79 14.92
CA LEU A 142 -28.96 -17.97 14.06
C LEU A 142 -28.36 -19.23 14.66
N HIS A 143 -27.20 -19.15 15.31
CA HIS A 143 -26.63 -20.28 16.04
C HIS A 143 -27.53 -20.73 17.20
N GLY A 144 -28.15 -19.79 17.91
CA GLY A 144 -29.16 -20.07 18.93
C GLY A 144 -30.37 -20.81 18.35
N ASP A 145 -30.90 -20.31 17.24
CA ASP A 145 -32.05 -20.92 16.56
C ASP A 145 -31.73 -22.32 16.04
N ILE A 146 -30.56 -22.52 15.42
CA ILE A 146 -30.13 -23.85 14.97
C ILE A 146 -30.03 -24.81 16.16
N LYS A 147 -29.52 -24.37 17.30
CA LYS A 147 -29.44 -25.21 18.51
C LYS A 147 -30.84 -25.56 19.03
N ALA A 148 -31.77 -24.62 19.02
CA ALA A 148 -33.16 -24.84 19.41
C ALA A 148 -33.87 -25.82 18.46
N LEU A 149 -33.72 -25.64 17.15
CA LEU A 149 -34.26 -26.52 16.12
C LEU A 149 -33.66 -27.93 16.21
N LYS A 150 -32.34 -28.05 16.40
CA LYS A 150 -31.71 -29.35 16.64
C LYS A 150 -32.28 -30.04 17.87
N LYS A 151 -32.50 -29.31 18.97
CA LYS A 151 -33.12 -29.87 20.17
C LYS A 151 -34.56 -30.32 19.92
N ALA A 152 -35.34 -29.52 19.18
CA ALA A 152 -36.73 -29.85 18.83
C ALA A 152 -36.84 -31.01 17.83
N ALA A 153 -35.85 -31.19 16.95
CA ALA A 153 -35.81 -32.26 15.96
C ALA A 153 -35.36 -33.62 16.52
N ILE A 154 -34.85 -33.67 17.76
CA ILE A 154 -34.55 -34.95 18.43
C ILE A 154 -35.88 -35.56 18.84
N THR A 155 -36.32 -36.56 18.08
CA THR A 155 -37.37 -37.48 18.51
C THR A 155 -36.87 -38.19 19.78
N PRO A 156 -37.62 -38.18 20.89
CA PRO A 156 -37.27 -38.96 22.07
C PRO A 156 -36.94 -40.40 21.68
N ALA A 157 -35.93 -41.01 22.30
CA ALA A 157 -35.51 -42.37 21.95
C ALA A 157 -36.66 -43.38 22.00
N ASP A 158 -37.58 -43.19 22.96
CA ASP A 158 -38.81 -44.00 23.12
C ASP A 158 -39.76 -43.85 21.92
N GLU A 159 -39.95 -42.63 21.39
CA GLU A 159 -40.77 -42.39 20.21
C GLU A 159 -40.11 -42.91 18.93
N ALA A 160 -38.77 -42.89 18.84
CA ALA A 160 -38.05 -43.47 17.70
C ALA A 160 -38.24 -45.00 17.63
N ASP A 161 -38.17 -45.67 18.78
CA ASP A 161 -38.41 -47.11 18.91
C ASP A 161 -39.88 -47.46 18.60
N GLU A 162 -40.84 -46.65 19.07
CA GLU A 162 -42.26 -46.83 18.74
C GLU A 162 -42.55 -46.61 17.26
N ILE A 163 -41.97 -45.58 16.63
CA ILE A 163 -42.09 -45.34 15.18
C ILE A 163 -41.51 -46.53 14.41
N ALA A 164 -40.38 -47.09 14.83
CA ALA A 164 -39.79 -48.27 14.20
C ALA A 164 -40.70 -49.51 14.31
N ARG A 165 -41.33 -49.72 15.49
CA ARG A 165 -42.31 -50.80 15.68
C ARG A 165 -43.55 -50.63 14.82
N LEU A 166 -44.10 -49.43 14.73
CA LEU A 166 -45.27 -49.12 13.90
C LEU A 166 -44.94 -49.35 12.41
N LYS A 167 -43.77 -48.91 11.95
CA LYS A 167 -43.30 -49.16 10.58
C LYS A 167 -43.14 -50.64 10.29
N ALA A 168 -42.51 -51.41 11.18
CA ALA A 168 -42.35 -52.85 11.03
C ALA A 168 -43.70 -53.59 10.98
N ALA A 169 -44.70 -53.15 11.75
CA ALA A 169 -46.06 -53.69 11.69
C ALA A 169 -46.73 -53.41 10.32
N LEU A 170 -46.60 -52.18 9.80
CA LEU A 170 -47.11 -51.82 8.48
C LEU A 170 -46.37 -52.55 7.35
N ASP A 171 -45.05 -52.71 7.45
CA ASP A 171 -44.23 -53.46 6.50
C ASP A 171 -44.63 -54.94 6.47
N GLY A 172 -44.87 -55.54 7.65
CA GLY A 172 -45.37 -56.92 7.78
C GLY A 172 -46.77 -57.12 7.17
N ALA A 173 -47.58 -56.06 7.16
CA ALA A 173 -48.90 -56.03 6.51
C ALA A 173 -48.85 -55.51 5.05
N ASN A 174 -47.66 -55.19 4.52
CA ASN A 174 -47.44 -54.64 3.18
C ASN A 174 -48.20 -53.34 2.89
N VAL A 175 -48.39 -52.50 3.91
CA VAL A 175 -49.05 -51.17 3.81
C VAL A 175 -48.01 -50.09 3.53
N GLN A 176 -48.26 -49.26 2.52
CA GLN A 176 -47.37 -48.14 2.19
C GLN A 176 -47.54 -46.95 3.15
N TYR A 177 -46.41 -46.36 3.54
CA TYR A 177 -46.36 -45.12 4.32
C TYR A 177 -45.21 -44.22 3.85
N ARG A 178 -45.25 -42.93 4.23
CA ARG A 178 -44.16 -41.99 3.92
C ARG A 178 -42.99 -42.19 4.89
N ALA A 179 -41.76 -42.15 4.39
CA ALA A 179 -40.55 -42.36 5.20
C ALA A 179 -40.45 -41.39 6.41
N ASN A 180 -40.94 -40.17 6.24
CA ASN A 180 -41.01 -39.10 7.24
C ASN A 180 -42.43 -38.92 7.85
N ALA A 181 -43.28 -39.95 7.81
CA ALA A 181 -44.58 -39.91 8.48
C ALA A 181 -44.42 -39.72 10.00
N SER A 182 -45.28 -38.90 10.60
CA SER A 182 -45.33 -38.71 12.05
C SER A 182 -45.86 -39.96 12.76
N LYS A 183 -45.53 -40.12 14.05
CA LYS A 183 -46.02 -41.21 14.90
C LYS A 183 -47.55 -41.37 14.83
N GLU A 184 -48.30 -40.29 15.04
CA GLU A 184 -49.78 -40.30 14.96
C GLU A 184 -50.30 -40.80 13.58
N SER A 185 -49.61 -40.45 12.49
CA SER A 185 -50.02 -40.90 11.16
C SER A 185 -49.80 -42.40 10.98
N LEU A 186 -48.73 -42.96 11.56
CA LEU A 186 -48.44 -44.39 11.54
C LEU A 186 -49.40 -45.17 12.46
N GLU A 187 -49.73 -44.63 13.64
CA GLU A 187 -50.71 -45.23 14.57
C GLU A 187 -52.10 -45.35 13.94
N ARG A 188 -52.55 -44.35 13.19
CA ARG A 188 -53.84 -44.42 12.48
C ARG A 188 -53.87 -45.55 11.46
N LEU A 189 -52.81 -45.73 10.68
CA LEU A 189 -52.72 -46.80 9.68
C LEU A 189 -52.71 -48.19 10.35
N VAL A 190 -52.00 -48.33 11.46
CA VAL A 190 -51.99 -49.60 12.22
C VAL A 190 -53.36 -49.87 12.89
N ALA A 191 -54.04 -48.84 13.37
CA ALA A 191 -55.39 -48.97 13.92
C ALA A 191 -56.43 -49.33 12.85
N GLU A 192 -56.24 -48.91 11.60
CA GLU A 192 -57.07 -49.32 10.46
C GLU A 192 -56.83 -50.80 10.10
N LEU A 193 -55.58 -51.28 10.12
CA LEU A 193 -55.27 -52.71 9.96
C LEU A 193 -55.93 -53.60 11.02
N SER A 194 -56.15 -53.07 12.22
CA SER A 194 -56.74 -53.83 13.34
C SER A 194 -58.27 -53.91 13.28
N LYS A 195 -58.90 -53.25 12.31
CA LYS A 195 -60.36 -53.23 12.11
C LYS A 195 -60.82 -54.13 10.96
N GLU A 196 -59.88 -54.67 10.18
CA GLU A 196 -60.11 -55.70 9.16
C GLU A 196 -59.87 -57.10 9.72
#